data_AF-A0A9D7ZHK6-F1
#
_entry.id   AF-A0A9D7ZHK6-F1
#
_cell.length_a   1.000
_cell.length_b   1.000
_cell.length_c   1.000
_cell.angle_alpha   90.00
_cell.angle_beta   90.00
_cell.angle_gamma   90.00
#
_symmetry.space_group_name_H-M   'P 1'
#
loop_
_entity.id
_entity.type
_entity.pdbx_description
1 polymer ?
#
loop_
_entity_poly.entity_id
_entity_poly.type
_entity_poly.pdbx_seq_one_letter_code
_entity_poly.pdbx_strand_id
1 'polypeptide(L)'
;AGRQDLAALVLFVFAAATDWVDGWYARKYGAVSRLGRIFDPLVDKVIVCGTFVLLADRTGSAILPWMALVIVVRELVVTAIRAEMERTGLDFSAAWSGKVKMVFQCAAIALELGSRTWPEFLIGSISIHQIAIGVVWLAVISTIWSGLEYVLAARPLLSQDS
;
A
#
# COMPACT_ATOMS: atom_id res chain seq x y z
N ALA A 1 22.54 5.47 10.81
CA ALA A 1 21.36 5.05 10.03
C ALA A 1 20.41 4.21 10.90
N GLY A 2 20.84 3.06 11.41
CA GLY A 2 19.95 2.08 12.06
C GLY A 2 19.00 2.56 13.17
N ARG A 3 19.34 3.56 13.99
CA ARG A 3 18.40 4.06 15.04
C ARG A 3 17.19 4.79 14.46
N GLN A 4 17.35 5.52 13.36
CA GLN A 4 16.24 6.20 12.68
C GLN A 4 15.39 5.21 11.90
N ASP A 5 16.03 4.22 11.25
CA ASP A 5 15.33 3.19 10.48
C ASP A 5 14.53 2.25 11.42
N LEU A 6 15.06 1.94 12.62
CA LEU A 6 14.31 1.21 13.67
C LEU A 6 13.10 2.00 14.16
N ALA A 7 13.26 3.30 14.42
CA ALA A 7 12.14 4.13 14.84
C ALA A 7 11.05 4.20 13.75
N ALA A 8 11.45 4.36 12.48
CA ALA A 8 10.54 4.32 11.35
C ALA A 8 9.83 2.97 11.22
N LEU A 9 10.55 1.84 11.40
CA LEU A 9 9.96 0.51 11.39
C LEU A 9 8.92 0.33 12.49
N VAL A 10 9.26 0.71 13.73
CA VAL A 10 8.33 0.60 14.87
C VAL A 10 7.10 1.47 14.63
N LEU A 11 7.29 2.72 14.19
CA LEU A 11 6.18 3.62 13.88
C LEU A 11 5.29 3.08 12.76
N PHE A 12 5.88 2.56 11.68
CA PHE A 12 5.13 1.98 10.57
C PHE A 12 4.31 0.77 11.00
N VAL A 13 4.91 -0.16 11.73
CA VAL A 13 4.22 -1.35 12.25
C VAL A 13 3.09 -0.94 13.20
N PHE A 14 3.34 0.04 14.07
CA PHE A 14 2.33 0.53 15.01
C PHE A 14 1.16 1.17 14.25
N ALA A 15 1.43 2.05 13.29
CA ALA A 15 0.40 2.69 12.47
C ALA A 15 -0.43 1.67 11.67
N ALA A 16 0.23 0.71 10.99
CA ALA A 16 -0.47 -0.33 10.24
C ALA A 16 -1.31 -1.25 11.15
N ALA A 17 -0.85 -1.53 12.36
CA ALA A 17 -1.61 -2.30 13.35
C ALA A 17 -2.82 -1.52 13.87
N THR A 18 -2.65 -0.22 14.16
CA THR A 18 -3.74 0.66 14.62
C THR A 18 -4.84 0.78 13.56
N ASP A 19 -4.49 1.02 12.29
CA ASP A 19 -5.48 1.07 11.20
C ASP A 19 -6.29 -0.22 11.06
N TRP A 20 -5.64 -1.38 11.24
CA TRP A 20 -6.33 -2.66 11.21
C TRP A 20 -7.30 -2.83 12.40
N VAL A 21 -6.88 -2.41 13.59
CA VAL A 21 -7.69 -2.49 14.82
C VAL A 21 -8.87 -1.52 14.76
N ASP A 22 -8.65 -0.28 14.34
CA ASP A 22 -9.70 0.75 14.22
C ASP A 22 -10.73 0.35 13.17
N GLY A 23 -10.29 -0.20 12.04
CA GLY A 23 -11.17 -0.78 11.04
C GLY A 23 -11.98 -1.97 11.56
N TRP A 24 -11.40 -2.81 12.42
CA TRP A 24 -12.12 -3.92 13.05
C TRP A 24 -13.16 -3.41 14.07
N TYR A 25 -12.78 -2.43 14.89
CA TYR A 25 -13.65 -1.85 15.91
C TYR A 25 -14.83 -1.11 15.27
N ALA A 26 -14.58 -0.26 14.26
CA ALA A 26 -15.63 0.49 13.55
C ALA A 26 -16.67 -0.45 12.90
N ARG A 27 -16.23 -1.57 12.31
CA ARG A 27 -17.13 -2.59 11.73
C ARG A 27 -17.96 -3.32 12.79
N LYS A 28 -17.38 -3.58 13.96
CA LYS A 28 -18.04 -4.31 15.04
C LYS A 28 -19.09 -3.47 15.78
N TYR A 29 -18.85 -2.17 15.93
CA TYR A 29 -19.69 -1.27 16.73
C TYR A 29 -20.57 -0.32 15.89
N GLY A 30 -20.51 -0.41 14.56
CA GLY A 30 -21.30 0.46 13.66
C GLY A 30 -20.97 1.95 13.78
N ALA A 31 -19.88 2.29 14.46
CA ALA A 31 -19.47 3.66 14.77
C ALA A 31 -18.67 4.25 13.59
N VAL A 32 -19.35 4.46 12.47
CA VAL A 32 -18.73 5.00 11.25
C VAL A 32 -19.03 6.49 11.15
N SER A 33 -18.10 7.34 11.59
CA SER A 33 -18.24 8.78 11.43
C SER A 33 -18.08 9.21 9.96
N ARG A 34 -18.74 10.29 9.54
CA ARG A 34 -18.65 10.80 8.15
C ARG A 34 -17.24 11.28 7.81
N LEU A 35 -16.54 11.86 8.79
CA LEU A 35 -15.16 12.32 8.66
C LEU A 35 -14.18 11.14 8.61
N GLY A 36 -14.33 10.14 9.48
CA GLY A 36 -13.48 8.94 9.50
C GLY A 36 -13.50 8.19 8.17
N ARG A 37 -14.68 8.05 7.54
CA ARG A 37 -14.77 7.42 6.20
C ARG A 37 -13.91 8.05 5.11
N ILE A 38 -13.62 9.34 5.23
CA ILE A 38 -12.81 10.07 4.25
C ILE A 38 -11.35 10.07 4.68
N PHE A 39 -11.08 10.26 5.97
CA PHE A 39 -9.72 10.34 6.50
C PHE A 39 -9.02 8.98 6.54
N ASP A 40 -9.70 7.90 6.94
CA ASP A 40 -9.05 6.59 7.10
C ASP A 40 -8.40 6.11 5.77
N PRO A 41 -9.10 6.14 4.62
CA PRO A 41 -8.50 5.71 3.35
C PRO A 41 -7.48 6.71 2.76
N LEU A 42 -7.42 7.93 3.30
CA LEU A 42 -6.45 8.95 2.90
C LEU A 42 -5.15 8.76 3.67
N VAL A 43 -5.24 8.56 4.99
CA VAL A 43 -4.08 8.34 5.86
C VAL A 43 -3.35 7.06 5.46
N ASP A 44 -4.07 5.97 5.21
CA ASP A 44 -3.51 4.69 4.76
C ASP A 44 -2.62 4.88 3.51
N LYS A 45 -3.11 5.61 2.50
CA LYS A 45 -2.35 5.89 1.27
C LYS A 45 -1.16 6.82 1.52
N VAL A 46 -1.31 7.85 2.34
CA VAL A 46 -0.20 8.75 2.66
C VAL A 46 0.92 8.00 3.37
N ILE A 47 0.59 7.12 4.31
CA ILE A 47 1.57 6.31 5.03
C ILE A 47 2.29 5.37 4.06
N VAL A 48 1.55 4.57 3.28
CA VAL A 48 2.16 3.58 2.37
C VAL A 48 2.92 4.28 1.25
N CYS A 49 2.27 5.15 0.48
CA CYS A 49 2.89 5.83 -0.66
C CYS A 49 4.04 6.76 -0.22
N GLY A 50 3.84 7.51 0.87
CA GLY A 50 4.88 8.39 1.41
C GLY A 50 6.12 7.60 1.85
N THR A 51 5.92 6.45 2.50
CA THR A 51 7.04 5.59 2.90
C THR A 51 7.76 5.00 1.69
N PHE A 52 7.05 4.56 0.65
CA PHE A 52 7.67 4.10 -0.61
C PHE A 52 8.52 5.19 -1.26
N VAL A 53 8.00 6.42 -1.35
CA VAL A 53 8.73 7.56 -1.94
C VAL A 53 9.99 7.89 -1.13
N LEU A 54 9.88 7.96 0.19
CA LEU A 54 11.02 8.27 1.07
C LEU A 54 12.08 7.16 1.06
N LEU A 55 11.68 5.90 1.01
CA LEU A 55 12.62 4.79 0.93
C LEU A 55 13.31 4.71 -0.44
N ALA A 56 12.61 5.06 -1.52
CA ALA A 56 13.17 5.01 -2.86
C ALA A 56 14.34 6.00 -3.09
N ASP A 57 14.40 7.08 -2.32
CA ASP A 57 15.51 8.05 -2.34
C ASP A 57 16.76 7.55 -1.58
N ARG A 58 16.62 6.48 -0.79
CA ARG A 58 17.71 5.99 0.05
C ARG A 58 18.70 5.18 -0.78
N THR A 59 20.00 5.45 -0.60
CA THR A 59 21.06 4.67 -1.25
C THR A 59 20.94 3.18 -0.91
N GLY A 60 21.09 2.34 -1.94
CA GLY A 60 20.99 0.88 -1.83
C GLY A 60 19.60 0.39 -1.45
N SER A 61 18.52 1.13 -1.75
CA SER A 61 17.16 0.65 -1.47
C SER A 61 16.74 -0.48 -2.42
N ALA A 62 15.99 -1.44 -1.86
CA ALA A 62 15.28 -2.43 -2.67
C ALA A 62 14.18 -1.78 -3.53
N ILE A 63 13.72 -0.58 -3.13
CA ILE A 63 12.67 0.18 -3.81
C ILE A 63 13.33 1.17 -4.75
N LEU A 64 13.08 1.02 -6.06
CA LEU A 64 13.54 1.99 -7.05
C LEU A 64 12.52 3.14 -7.20
N PRO A 65 12.95 4.37 -7.56
CA PRO A 65 12.05 5.52 -7.70
C PRO A 65 10.85 5.28 -8.63
N TRP A 66 11.06 4.57 -9.73
CA TRP A 66 9.98 4.24 -10.67
C TRP A 66 8.95 3.26 -10.07
N MET A 67 9.36 2.36 -9.16
CA MET A 67 8.46 1.43 -8.48
C MET A 67 7.55 2.17 -7.51
N ALA A 68 8.11 3.11 -6.74
CA ALA A 68 7.34 4.00 -5.88
C ALA A 68 6.35 4.84 -6.69
N LEU A 69 6.78 5.38 -7.84
CA LEU A 69 5.91 6.13 -8.75
C LEU A 69 4.73 5.29 -9.26
N VAL A 70 4.98 4.04 -9.69
CA VAL A 70 3.92 3.11 -10.14
C VAL A 70 2.88 2.89 -9.04
N ILE A 71 3.34 2.67 -7.79
CA ILE A 71 2.46 2.48 -6.65
C ILE A 71 1.62 3.74 -6.39
N VAL A 72 2.24 4.91 -6.32
CA VAL A 72 1.56 6.19 -6.07
C VAL A 72 0.49 6.45 -7.14
N VAL A 73 0.88 6.42 -8.42
CA VAL A 73 -0.03 6.70 -9.54
C VAL A 73 -1.20 5.73 -9.53
N ARG A 74 -0.94 4.44 -9.31
CA ARG A 74 -2.01 3.43 -9.26
C ARG A 74 -2.96 3.69 -8.10
N GLU A 75 -2.47 3.98 -6.88
CA GLU A 75 -3.35 4.27 -5.74
C GLU A 75 -4.26 5.47 -6.01
N LEU A 76 -3.75 6.52 -6.64
CA LEU A 76 -4.53 7.70 -7.02
C LEU A 76 -5.60 7.36 -8.08
N VAL A 77 -5.20 6.68 -9.16
CA VAL A 77 -6.13 6.30 -10.26
C VAL A 77 -7.25 5.40 -9.75
N VAL A 78 -6.93 4.35 -8.99
CA VAL A 78 -7.94 3.42 -8.46
C VAL A 78 -8.87 4.11 -7.46
N THR A 79 -8.35 5.06 -6.68
CA THR A 79 -9.18 5.86 -5.77
C THR A 79 -10.16 6.74 -6.53
N ALA A 80 -9.70 7.40 -7.60
CA ALA A 80 -10.55 8.25 -8.43
C ALA A 80 -11.65 7.44 -9.13
N ILE A 81 -11.29 6.29 -9.73
CA ILE A 81 -12.26 5.37 -10.35
C ILE A 81 -13.31 4.94 -9.32
N ARG A 82 -12.88 4.47 -8.14
CA ARG A 82 -13.81 4.01 -7.11
C ARG A 82 -14.75 5.13 -6.66
N ALA A 83 -14.24 6.34 -6.46
CA ALA A 83 -15.05 7.49 -6.07
C ALA A 83 -16.14 7.80 -7.11
N GLU A 84 -15.84 7.66 -8.41
CA GLU A 84 -16.84 7.89 -9.46
C GLU A 84 -17.86 6.76 -9.59
N MET A 85 -17.42 5.50 -9.42
CA MET A 85 -18.33 4.34 -9.42
C MET A 85 -19.32 4.37 -8.26
N GLU A 86 -18.87 4.77 -7.07
CA GLU A 86 -19.74 4.94 -5.90
C GLU A 86 -20.79 6.04 -6.13
N ARG A 87 -20.47 7.08 -6.91
CA ARG A 87 -21.43 8.15 -7.26
C ARG A 87 -22.49 7.71 -8.25
N THR A 88 -22.15 6.82 -9.19
CA THR A 88 -23.08 6.31 -10.20
C THR A 88 -23.94 5.14 -9.69
N GLY A 89 -23.76 4.73 -8.43
CA GLY A 89 -24.53 3.64 -7.81
C GLY A 89 -24.12 2.25 -8.28
N LEU A 90 -23.02 2.13 -9.01
CA LEU A 90 -22.42 0.86 -9.37
C LEU A 90 -21.66 0.32 -8.16
N ASP A 91 -22.21 -0.71 -7.53
CA ASP A 91 -21.59 -1.32 -6.35
C ASP A 91 -20.29 -2.02 -6.76
N PHE A 92 -19.17 -1.40 -6.42
CA PHE A 92 -17.85 -1.88 -6.79
C PHE A 92 -17.16 -2.52 -5.59
N SER A 93 -17.56 -3.77 -5.31
CA SER A 93 -16.95 -4.55 -4.25
C SER A 93 -15.45 -4.74 -4.52
N ALA A 94 -14.64 -4.35 -3.54
CA ALA A 94 -13.18 -4.37 -3.66
C ALA A 94 -12.68 -5.78 -4.04
N ALA A 95 -12.14 -5.90 -5.25
CA ALA A 95 -11.52 -7.12 -5.72
C ALA A 95 -10.46 -7.63 -4.72
N TRP A 96 -10.41 -8.94 -4.52
CA TRP A 96 -9.42 -9.62 -3.67
C TRP A 96 -7.97 -9.16 -3.97
N SER A 97 -7.70 -8.81 -5.22
CA SER A 97 -6.43 -8.23 -5.68
C SER A 97 -5.99 -6.99 -4.90
N GLY A 98 -6.94 -6.17 -4.44
CA GLY A 98 -6.68 -4.99 -3.62
C GLY A 98 -6.18 -5.30 -2.20
N LYS A 99 -6.53 -6.46 -1.64
CA LYS A 99 -6.00 -6.92 -0.34
C LYS A 99 -4.59 -7.49 -0.51
N VAL A 100 -4.39 -8.31 -1.56
CA VAL A 100 -3.10 -8.92 -1.87
C VAL A 100 -2.02 -7.87 -2.10
N LYS A 101 -2.31 -6.82 -2.88
CA LYS A 101 -1.36 -5.73 -3.11
C LYS A 101 -0.98 -4.98 -1.83
N MET A 102 -1.94 -4.80 -0.92
CA MET A 102 -1.69 -4.15 0.38
C MET A 102 -0.70 -4.99 1.21
N VAL A 103 -0.96 -6.29 1.34
CA VAL A 103 -0.08 -7.20 2.10
C VAL A 103 1.36 -7.13 1.58
N PHE A 104 1.56 -7.18 0.26
CA PHE A 104 2.89 -7.09 -0.31
C PHE A 104 3.53 -5.70 -0.14
N GLN A 105 2.78 -4.61 -0.26
CA GLN A 105 3.30 -3.26 -0.04
C GLN A 105 3.75 -3.05 1.42
N CYS A 106 2.94 -3.45 2.40
CA CYS A 106 3.33 -3.37 3.82
C CYS A 106 4.52 -4.29 4.13
N ALA A 107 4.54 -5.51 3.60
CA ALA A 107 5.65 -6.43 3.79
C ALA A 107 6.95 -5.87 3.17
N ALA A 108 6.88 -5.28 1.97
CA ALA A 108 8.01 -4.65 1.30
C ALA A 108 8.61 -3.51 2.15
N ILE A 109 7.77 -2.62 2.69
CA ILE A 109 8.21 -1.52 3.57
C ILE A 109 8.87 -2.07 4.83
N ALA A 110 8.21 -3.02 5.52
CA ALA A 110 8.71 -3.57 6.77
C ALA A 110 10.06 -4.31 6.58
N LEU A 111 10.20 -5.07 5.48
CA LEU A 111 11.43 -5.78 5.14
C LEU A 111 12.55 -4.83 4.74
N GLU A 112 12.26 -3.79 3.96
CA GLU A 112 13.27 -2.79 3.58
C GLU A 112 13.79 -2.04 4.82
N LEU A 113 12.89 -1.55 5.67
CA LEU A 113 13.26 -0.91 6.95
C LEU A 113 14.00 -1.87 7.89
N GLY A 114 13.57 -3.13 7.95
CA GLY A 114 14.23 -4.19 8.71
C GLY A 114 15.64 -4.48 8.21
N SER A 115 15.83 -4.55 6.89
CA SER A 115 17.15 -4.81 6.27
C SER A 115 18.16 -3.70 6.57
N ARG A 116 17.70 -2.45 6.72
CA ARG A 116 18.54 -1.31 7.09
C ARG A 116 18.83 -1.25 8.58
N THR A 117 17.90 -1.74 9.39
CA THR A 117 18.02 -1.78 10.85
C THR A 117 18.98 -2.88 11.29
N TRP A 118 18.88 -4.06 10.64
CA TRP A 118 19.69 -5.24 10.93
C TRP A 118 20.34 -5.77 9.64
N PRO A 119 21.38 -5.09 9.11
CA PRO A 119 21.99 -5.46 7.83
C PRO A 119 22.66 -6.83 7.85
N GLU A 120 23.19 -7.24 8.99
CA GLU A 120 23.87 -8.53 9.19
C GLU A 120 22.91 -9.70 9.47
N PHE A 121 21.60 -9.45 9.56
CA PHE A 121 20.63 -10.50 9.85
C PHE A 121 20.35 -11.33 8.60
N LEU A 122 20.55 -12.63 8.72
CA LEU A 122 20.36 -13.61 7.64
C LEU A 122 19.27 -14.62 8.02
N ILE A 123 18.43 -14.98 7.05
CA ILE A 123 17.49 -16.09 7.16
C ILE A 123 18.08 -17.24 6.34
N GLY A 124 18.72 -18.19 7.04
CA GLY A 124 19.54 -19.21 6.39
C GLY A 124 20.77 -18.56 5.73
N SER A 125 20.83 -18.59 4.39
CA SER A 125 21.89 -17.96 3.59
C SER A 125 21.48 -16.66 2.89
N ILE A 126 20.24 -16.21 3.09
CA ILE A 126 19.67 -15.06 2.36
C ILE A 126 19.56 -13.86 3.31
N SER A 127 20.01 -12.70 2.85
CA SER A 127 19.88 -11.44 3.60
C SER A 127 18.44 -10.91 3.58
N ILE A 128 18.03 -10.19 4.62
CA ILE A 128 16.72 -9.51 4.64
C ILE A 128 16.57 -8.62 3.40
N HIS A 129 17.63 -7.93 2.98
CA HIS A 129 17.60 -7.04 1.83
C HIS A 129 17.24 -7.76 0.52
N GLN A 130 17.80 -8.96 0.30
CA GLN A 130 17.44 -9.78 -0.87
C GLN A 130 15.97 -10.22 -0.84
N ILE A 131 15.46 -10.55 0.35
CA ILE A 131 14.04 -10.88 0.53
C ILE A 131 13.19 -9.62 0.25
N ALA A 132 13.61 -8.45 0.73
CA ALA A 132 12.93 -7.18 0.49
C ALA A 132 12.83 -6.90 -1.03
N ILE A 133 13.91 -7.09 -1.80
CA ILE A 133 13.89 -6.94 -3.27
C ILE A 133 12.81 -7.84 -3.89
N GLY A 134 12.76 -9.12 -3.51
CA GLY A 134 11.75 -10.05 -4.03
C GLY A 134 10.32 -9.59 -3.70
N VAL A 135 10.08 -9.16 -2.46
CA VAL A 135 8.75 -8.71 -2.02
C VAL A 135 8.36 -7.37 -2.65
N VAL A 136 9.31 -6.45 -2.89
CA VAL A 136 9.06 -5.21 -3.63
C VAL A 136 8.57 -5.51 -5.05
N TRP A 137 9.20 -6.46 -5.75
CA TRP A 137 8.72 -6.88 -7.08
C TRP A 137 7.31 -7.46 -7.03
N LEU A 138 7.01 -8.31 -6.04
CA LEU A 138 5.65 -8.82 -5.83
C LEU A 138 4.65 -7.70 -5.53
N ALA A 139 5.05 -6.69 -4.77
CA ALA A 139 4.23 -5.51 -4.49
C ALA A 139 3.93 -4.73 -5.78
N VAL A 140 4.92 -4.49 -6.63
CA VAL A 140 4.73 -3.79 -7.92
C VAL A 140 3.84 -4.61 -8.86
N ILE A 141 4.10 -5.91 -9.01
CA ILE A 141 3.32 -6.79 -9.90
C ILE A 141 1.85 -6.86 -9.46
N SER A 142 1.60 -7.09 -8.17
CA SER A 142 0.24 -7.13 -7.62
C SER A 142 -0.47 -5.78 -7.72
N THR A 143 0.26 -4.68 -7.57
CA THR A 143 -0.25 -3.32 -7.76
C THR A 143 -0.71 -3.08 -9.19
N ILE A 144 0.12 -3.44 -10.18
CA ILE A 144 -0.21 -3.32 -11.61
C ILE A 144 -1.40 -4.22 -11.96
N TRP A 145 -1.36 -5.49 -11.55
CA TRP A 145 -2.44 -6.45 -11.80
C TRP A 145 -3.77 -5.93 -11.28
N SER A 146 -3.79 -5.48 -10.02
CA SER A 146 -4.99 -4.91 -9.44
C SER A 146 -5.36 -3.60 -10.14
N GLY A 147 -4.42 -2.74 -10.51
CA GLY A 147 -4.72 -1.52 -11.28
C GLY A 147 -5.44 -1.80 -12.61
N LEU A 148 -4.98 -2.80 -13.36
CA LEU A 148 -5.61 -3.22 -14.61
C LEU A 148 -7.05 -3.72 -14.40
N GLU A 149 -7.28 -4.53 -13.37
CA GLU A 149 -8.62 -5.02 -13.02
C GLU A 149 -9.61 -3.86 -12.82
N TYR A 150 -9.20 -2.81 -12.09
CA TYR A 150 -10.04 -1.63 -11.86
C TYR A 150 -10.28 -0.81 -13.14
N VAL A 151 -9.25 -0.61 -13.97
CA VAL A 151 -9.40 0.11 -15.24
C VAL A 151 -10.33 -0.63 -16.20
N LEU A 152 -10.22 -1.96 -16.28
CA LEU A 152 -11.10 -2.78 -17.10
C LEU A 152 -12.55 -2.74 -16.61
N ALA A 153 -12.74 -2.75 -15.30
CA ALA A 153 -14.06 -2.66 -14.71
C ALA A 153 -14.71 -1.28 -14.82
N ALA A 154 -13.91 -0.22 -15.01
CA ALA A 154 -14.39 1.13 -15.27
C ALA A 154 -14.86 1.36 -16.73
N ARG A 155 -14.62 0.42 -17.65
CA ARG A 155 -15.02 0.54 -19.07
C ARG A 155 -16.49 0.93 -19.28
N PRO A 156 -17.48 0.36 -18.55
CA PRO A 156 -18.89 0.73 -18.74
C PRO A 156 -19.20 2.19 -18.40
N LEU A 157 -18.45 2.82 -17.47
CA LEU A 157 -18.61 4.25 -17.18
C LEU A 157 -18.15 5.11 -18.35
N LEU A 158 -17.00 4.78 -18.92
CA LEU A 158 -16.43 5.53 -20.06
C LEU A 158 -17.30 5.44 -21.32
N SER A 159 -18.10 4.38 -21.46
CA SER A 159 -19.04 4.22 -22.59
C SER A 159 -20.40 4.90 -22.40
N GLN A 160 -20.74 5.40 -21.20
CA GLN A 160 -22.01 6.13 -20.97
C GLN A 160 -21.90 7.63 -21.28
N ASP A 161 -20.67 8.17 -21.30
CA ASP A 161 -20.38 9.57 -21.61
C ASP A 161 -20.13 9.85 -23.10
N SER A 162 -20.27 8.84 -23.97
CA SER A 162 -20.09 8.93 -25.44
C SER A 162 -21.40 8.67 -26.18
#